data_AF-A0A1I7HZK9-F1
#
_entry.id   AF-A0A1I7HZK9-F1
#
_cell.length_a   1.000
_cell.length_b   1.000
_cell.length_c   1.000
_cell.angle_alpha   90.00
_cell.angle_beta   90.00
_cell.angle_gamma   90.00
#
_symmetry.space_group_name_H-M   'P 1'
#
loop_
_entity.id
_entity.type
_entity.pdbx_description
1 polymer ?
#
loop_
_entity_poly.entity_id
_entity_poly.type
_entity_poly.pdbx_seq_one_letter_code
_entity_poly.pdbx_strand_id
1 'polypeptide(L)'
;MLTAENPALEFEVIGEPTYEIREELDIDRPHIIKRFFTLTMEYRYKDPVSSENMVFPYRCKGTMLMQRNVSTLVPDEDQAIFW
;
A
#
# COMPACT_ATOMS: atom_id res chain seq x y z
N MET A 1 11.43 5.23 1.17
CA MET A 1 11.58 5.10 2.63
C MET A 1 10.24 5.45 3.27
N LEU A 2 9.70 4.58 4.13
CA LEU A 2 8.44 4.84 4.84
C LEU A 2 8.68 5.90 5.92
N THR A 3 7.92 7.00 5.90
CA THR A 3 8.10 8.14 6.81
C THR A 3 6.75 8.73 7.21
N ALA A 4 6.73 9.49 8.30
CA ALA A 4 5.56 10.23 8.76
C ALA A 4 5.93 11.71 8.92
N GLU A 5 5.06 12.60 8.43
CA GLU A 5 5.27 14.06 8.53
C GLU A 5 5.03 14.60 9.94
N ASN A 6 4.13 13.96 10.69
CA ASN A 6 3.76 14.40 12.03
C ASN A 6 4.72 13.80 13.09
N PRO A 7 5.58 14.62 13.74
CA PRO A 7 6.51 14.12 14.74
C PRO A 7 5.82 13.63 16.03
N ALA A 8 4.60 14.08 16.33
CA ALA A 8 3.86 13.69 17.54
C ALA A 8 3.47 12.19 17.55
N LEU A 9 3.51 11.54 16.39
CA LEU A 9 3.23 10.10 16.26
C LEU A 9 4.37 9.23 16.79
N GLU A 10 5.56 9.78 17.03
CA GLU A 10 6.77 9.02 17.37
C GLU A 10 6.94 7.80 16.45
N PHE A 11 6.80 8.04 15.16
CA PHE A 11 6.74 7.00 14.14
C PHE A 11 8.08 6.28 13.99
N GLU A 12 8.08 4.96 14.08
CA GLU A 12 9.27 4.11 13.97
C GLU A 12 9.00 2.97 12.98
N VAL A 13 9.86 2.87 11.97
CA VAL A 13 9.84 1.73 11.04
C VAL A 13 10.63 0.57 11.64
N ILE A 14 10.06 -0.63 11.60
CA ILE A 14 10.69 -1.85 12.11
C ILE A 14 11.14 -2.70 10.92
N GLY A 15 12.44 -2.93 10.82
CA GLY A 15 13.02 -3.66 9.69
C GLY A 15 12.98 -2.86 8.39
N GLU A 16 13.08 -3.55 7.27
CA GLU A 16 13.06 -2.95 5.94
C GLU A 16 11.73 -3.29 5.23
N PRO A 17 10.87 -2.29 4.96
CA PRO A 17 9.66 -2.50 4.16
C PRO A 17 10.00 -2.95 2.75
N THR A 18 9.24 -3.92 2.22
CA THR A 18 9.45 -4.47 0.88
C THR A 18 8.21 -4.31 0.03
N TYR A 19 8.41 -4.16 -1.29
CA TYR A 19 7.31 -4.13 -2.26
C TYR A 19 7.57 -5.11 -3.40
N GLU A 20 6.48 -5.62 -3.97
CA GLU A 20 6.49 -6.51 -5.14
C GLU A 20 5.41 -6.08 -6.11
N ILE A 21 5.73 -6.10 -7.41
CA ILE A 21 4.77 -5.87 -8.49
C ILE A 21 4.64 -7.15 -9.28
N ARG A 22 3.41 -7.62 -9.47
CA ARG A 22 3.10 -8.77 -10.33
C ARG A 22 2.08 -8.39 -11.38
N GLU A 23 2.21 -8.97 -12.56
CA GLU A 23 1.27 -8.79 -13.66
C GLU A 23 0.81 -10.15 -14.15
N GLU A 24 -0.51 -10.27 -14.32
CA GLU A 24 -1.15 -11.47 -14.82
C GLU A 24 -2.19 -11.09 -15.88
N LEU A 25 -2.29 -11.87 -16.95
CA LEU A 25 -3.36 -11.70 -17.93
C LEU A 25 -4.67 -12.24 -17.35
N ASP A 26 -5.76 -11.50 -17.55
CA ASP A 26 -7.08 -12.00 -17.19
C ASP A 26 -7.49 -13.16 -18.11
N ILE A 27 -7.96 -14.26 -17.51
CA ILE A 27 -8.29 -15.51 -18.19
C ILE A 27 -9.47 -15.32 -19.16
N ASP A 28 -10.47 -14.52 -18.77
CA ASP A 28 -11.67 -14.28 -19.56
C ASP A 28 -11.46 -13.16 -20.58
N ARG A 29 -10.57 -12.21 -20.27
CA ARG A 29 -10.28 -11.02 -21.09
C ARG A 29 -8.77 -10.86 -21.28
N PRO A 30 -8.16 -11.52 -22.28
CA PRO A 30 -6.71 -11.47 -22.51
C PRO A 30 -6.12 -10.09 -22.80
N HIS A 31 -6.97 -9.09 -23.08
CA HIS A 31 -6.58 -7.70 -23.26
C HIS A 31 -6.57 -6.90 -21.96
N ILE A 32 -6.80 -7.54 -20.81
CA ILE A 32 -6.72 -6.94 -19.49
C ILE A 32 -5.55 -7.56 -18.74
N ILE A 33 -4.65 -6.70 -18.27
CA ILE A 33 -3.60 -7.05 -17.33
C ILE A 33 -4.09 -6.70 -15.92
N LYS A 34 -4.07 -7.68 -15.02
CA LYS A 34 -4.19 -7.48 -13.57
C LYS A 34 -2.80 -7.19 -13.01
N ARG A 35 -2.58 -5.95 -12.59
CA ARG A 35 -1.35 -5.53 -11.91
C ARG A 35 -1.59 -5.51 -10.41
N PHE A 36 -0.82 -6.31 -9.68
CA PHE A 36 -0.85 -6.40 -8.22
C PHE A 36 0.36 -5.69 -7.64
N PHE A 37 0.14 -4.84 -6.66
CA PHE A 37 1.16 -4.20 -5.84
C PHE A 37 1.03 -4.74 -4.42
N THR A 38 2.05 -5.47 -3.97
CA THR A 38 2.11 -6.04 -2.63
C THR A 38 3.12 -5.25 -1.82
N LEU A 39 2.69 -4.62 -0.73
CA LEU A 39 3.55 -3.87 0.19
C LEU A 39 3.58 -4.58 1.54
N THR A 40 4.75 -5.03 1.99
CA THR A 40 4.93 -5.63 3.31
C THR A 40 5.70 -4.67 4.20
N MET A 41 5.12 -4.36 5.36
CA MET A 41 5.69 -3.36 6.27
C MET A 41 5.37 -3.68 7.73
N GLU A 42 6.26 -3.20 8.59
CA GLU A 42 6.11 -3.25 10.02
C GLU A 42 6.52 -1.90 10.61
N TYR A 43 5.67 -1.29 11.44
CA TYR A 43 5.94 -0.01 12.07
C TYR A 43 5.23 0.13 13.42
N ARG A 44 5.68 1.10 14.20
CA ARG A 44 5.02 1.55 15.44
C ARG A 44 4.70 3.03 15.36
N TYR A 45 3.63 3.40 16.03
CA TYR A 45 3.28 4.80 16.26
C TYR A 45 2.53 4.93 17.59
N LYS A 46 2.51 6.14 18.13
CA LYS A 46 1.69 6.51 19.28
C LYS A 46 0.49 7.31 18.81
N ASP A 47 -0.68 6.99 19.35
CA ASP A 47 -1.90 7.75 19.16
C ASP A 47 -2.17 8.62 20.40
N PRO A 48 -1.95 9.94 20.30
CA PRO A 48 -2.22 10.88 21.37
C PRO A 48 -3.63 11.52 21.29
N VAL A 49 -4.45 11.21 20.28
CA VAL A 49 -5.72 11.91 20.04
C VAL A 49 -6.96 11.08 20.38
N SER A 50 -6.86 9.75 20.37
CA SER A 50 -7.99 8.88 20.72
C SER A 50 -8.44 8.98 22.18
N SER A 51 -7.63 9.55 23.07
CA SER A 51 -8.01 9.84 24.46
C SER A 51 -7.27 11.06 25.00
N GLU A 52 -7.97 11.92 25.75
CA GLU A 52 -7.38 13.13 26.37
C GLU A 52 -6.34 12.82 27.45
N ASN A 53 -6.40 11.64 28.08
CA ASN A 53 -5.57 11.29 29.25
C ASN A 53 -4.62 10.12 29.02
N MET A 54 -4.62 9.49 27.84
CA MET A 54 -3.85 8.28 27.59
C MET A 54 -3.32 8.25 26.15
N VAL A 55 -2.03 7.94 26.03
CA VAL A 55 -1.37 7.73 24.74
C VAL A 55 -1.31 6.24 24.46
N PHE A 56 -1.85 5.80 23.31
CA PHE A 56 -1.89 4.39 22.93
C PHE A 56 -0.73 4.05 21.98
N PRO A 57 0.20 3.16 22.36
CA PRO A 57 1.20 2.65 21.43
C PRO A 57 0.62 1.53 20.56
N TYR A 58 0.73 1.68 19.25
CA TYR A 58 0.32 0.68 18.27
C TYR A 58 1.53 0.08 17.55
N ARG A 59 1.41 -1.21 17.19
CA ARG A 59 2.33 -1.90 16.29
C ARG A 59 1.52 -2.47 15.13
N CYS A 60 1.81 -1.97 13.94
CA CYS A 60 1.19 -2.44 12.71
C CYS A 60 2.18 -3.35 11.99
N LYS A 61 1.74 -4.58 11.70
CA LYS A 61 2.54 -5.56 10.98
C LYS A 61 1.64 -6.26 9.97
N GLY A 62 2.03 -6.23 8.70
CA GLY A 62 1.32 -7.00 7.71
C GLY A 62 1.67 -6.63 6.28
N THR A 63 0.79 -7.07 5.39
CA THR A 63 0.90 -6.90 3.95
C THR A 63 -0.35 -6.21 3.44
N MET A 64 -0.18 -5.22 2.58
CA MET A 64 -1.26 -4.58 1.83
C MET A 64 -1.15 -4.98 0.36
N LEU A 65 -2.30 -5.25 -0.26
CA LEU A 65 -2.40 -5.60 -1.66
C LEU A 65 -3.27 -4.56 -2.37
N MET A 66 -2.79 -4.01 -3.47
CA MET A 66 -3.57 -3.18 -4.39
C MET A 66 -3.61 -3.85 -5.76
N GLN A 67 -4.80 -3.98 -6.34
CA GLN A 67 -4.98 -4.46 -7.71
C GLN A 67 -5.41 -3.30 -8.60
N ARG A 68 -4.83 -3.24 -9.81
CA ARG A 68 -5.26 -2.37 -10.88
C ARG A 68 -5.44 -3.17 -12.17
N ASN A 69 -6.55 -2.94 -12.85
CA ASN A 69 -6.83 -3.56 -14.15
C ASN A 69 -6.44 -2.58 -15.26
N VAL A 70 -5.61 -3.02 -16.20
CA VAL A 70 -5.06 -2.20 -17.29
C VAL A 70 -5.43 -2.81 -18.64
N SER A 71 -6.02 -2.02 -19.53
CA SER A 71 -6.32 -2.45 -20.90
C SER A 71 -5.08 -2.38 -21.79
N THR A 72 -4.73 -3.45 -22.49
CA THR A 72 -3.65 -3.46 -23.49
C THR A 72 -4.06 -2.86 -24.83
N LEU A 73 -5.35 -2.53 -25.01
CA LEU A 73 -5.87 -1.93 -26.24
C LEU A 73 -5.72 -0.40 -26.27
N VAL A 74 -5.50 0.21 -25.11
CA VAL A 74 -5.32 1.65 -24.97
C VAL A 74 -3.83 1.91 -24.74
N PRO A 75 -3.14 2.63 -25.66
CA PRO A 75 -1.69 2.84 -25.56
C PRO A 75 -1.30 3.87 -24.49
N ASP A 76 -2.25 4.75 -24.11
CA ASP A 76 -2.06 5.73 -23.05
C ASP A 76 -2.28 5.07 -21.68
N GLU A 77 -1.24 5.08 -20.84
CA GLU A 77 -1.24 4.34 -19.57
C GLU A 77 -2.33 4.82 -18.60
N ASP A 78 -2.62 6.12 -18.55
CA ASP A 78 -3.62 6.68 -17.63
C ASP A 78 -5.05 6.35 -18.08
N GLN A 79 -5.33 6.42 -19.40
CA GLN A 79 -6.63 6.04 -19.96
C GLN A 79 -6.85 4.51 -19.98
N ALA A 80 -5.78 3.72 -19.96
CA ALA A 80 -5.87 2.26 -19.93
C ALA A 80 -6.36 1.70 -18.58
N ILE A 81 -6.34 2.51 -17.52
CA ILE A 81 -6.72 2.09 -16.17
C ILE A 81 -8.24 2.04 -16.04
N PHE A 82 -8.75 0.87 -15.64
CA PHE A 82 -10.11 0.76 -15.13
C PHE A 82 -10.13 1.10 -13.64
N TRP A 83 -10.71 2.25 -13.32
CA TRP A 83 -10.86 2.78 -11.97
C TRP A 83 -12.02 2.12 -11.20
#